data_AF-A0A849TQQ6-F1
#
_entry.id   AF-A0A849TQQ6-F1
#
_cell.length_a   1.000
_cell.length_b   1.000
_cell.length_c   1.000
_cell.angle_alpha   90.00
_cell.angle_beta   90.00
_cell.angle_gamma   90.00
#
_symmetry.space_group_name_H-M   'P 1'
#
loop_
_entity.id
_entity.type
_entity.pdbx_description
1 polymer ?
#
loop_
_entity_poly.entity_id
_entity_poly.type
_entity_poly.pdbx_seq_one_letter_code
_entity_poly.pdbx_strand_id
1 'polypeptide(L)'
;MIQTIQSLLGQVPEGNLRRPSVQTVQSLILRLRQIVLGTIILLIGTSSGCTFFTQPAREEKLEANQAYWFHYEAARRGGFLVGADSKVKMCAEPAPDVALARTAEFIGKGAFEGAPIEAKAKLAERLAQLEGRTETVLILRESLFRLCELSINNPALPPAELKALYQAVINAVVQLATADVTNAQAAAKRAEVDLENARVLHKRTFESLSPEIRKQMLPPSP
;
A
#
# COMPACT_ATOMS: atom_id res chain seq x y z
N MET A 1 11.63 24.18 -32.81
CA MET A 1 12.83 23.70 -32.07
C MET A 1 14.12 23.81 -32.90
N ILE A 2 14.09 23.60 -34.22
CA ILE A 2 15.28 23.76 -35.10
C ILE A 2 15.67 25.24 -35.31
N GLN A 3 14.70 26.16 -35.41
CA GLN A 3 14.98 27.60 -35.59
C GLN A 3 15.63 28.29 -34.37
N THR A 4 15.42 27.76 -33.16
CA THR A 4 15.98 28.34 -31.92
C THR A 4 17.46 28.00 -31.71
N ILE A 5 17.95 26.93 -32.37
CA ILE A 5 19.36 26.52 -32.29
C ILE A 5 20.22 27.38 -33.21
N GLN A 6 19.69 27.84 -34.35
CA GLN A 6 20.42 28.72 -35.27
C GLN A 6 20.65 30.14 -34.71
N SER A 7 19.78 30.66 -33.85
CA SER A 7 19.99 31.98 -33.24
C SER A 7 21.05 31.99 -32.15
N LEU A 8 21.39 30.84 -31.56
CA LEU A 8 22.45 30.71 -30.55
C LEU A 8 23.85 30.53 -31.14
N LEU A 9 23.96 30.20 -32.44
CA LEU A 9 25.23 30.03 -33.16
C LEU A 9 25.61 31.25 -34.01
N GLY A 10 24.86 32.35 -33.89
CA GLY A 10 25.09 33.59 -34.65
C GLY A 10 26.21 34.45 -34.04
N GLN A 11 27.23 34.69 -34.86
CA GLN A 11 28.34 35.65 -34.71
C GLN A 11 29.54 35.19 -33.87
N VAL A 12 30.34 34.28 -34.44
CA VAL A 12 31.78 34.20 -34.13
C VAL A 12 32.50 35.13 -35.12
N PRO A 13 33.14 36.22 -34.65
CA PRO A 13 33.87 37.13 -35.54
C PRO A 13 35.08 36.43 -36.16
N GLU A 14 35.22 36.53 -37.48
CA GLU A 14 36.39 36.06 -38.23
C GLU A 14 37.58 36.99 -37.95
N GLY A 15 38.29 36.75 -36.86
CA GLY A 15 39.49 37.50 -36.52
C GLY A 15 40.20 36.89 -35.33
N ASN A 16 41.38 36.32 -35.57
CA ASN A 16 42.25 35.62 -34.62
C ASN A 16 41.71 34.29 -34.05
N LEU A 17 42.08 33.20 -34.72
CA LEU A 17 42.09 31.83 -34.18
C LEU A 17 43.14 31.70 -33.06
N ARG A 18 42.88 32.32 -31.89
CA ARG A 18 43.51 31.87 -30.64
C ARG A 18 42.91 30.51 -30.33
N ARG A 19 43.75 29.47 -30.34
CA ARG A 19 43.36 28.13 -29.89
C ARG A 19 42.71 28.27 -28.51
N PRO A 20 41.45 27.85 -28.32
CA PRO A 20 40.82 27.91 -27.01
C PRO A 20 41.68 27.10 -26.03
N SER A 21 41.91 27.65 -24.84
CA SER A 21 42.70 26.94 -23.84
C SER A 21 41.98 25.63 -23.47
N VAL A 22 42.76 24.60 -23.16
CA VAL A 22 42.24 23.25 -22.83
C VAL A 22 41.17 23.31 -21.73
N GLN A 23 41.28 24.29 -20.83
CA GLN A 23 40.33 24.54 -19.75
C GLN A 23 38.95 25.02 -20.25
N THR A 24 38.90 25.84 -21.31
CA THR A 24 37.64 26.30 -21.89
C THR A 24 36.89 25.15 -22.56
N VAL A 25 37.61 24.24 -23.22
CA VAL A 25 37.02 23.07 -23.89
C VAL A 25 36.48 22.08 -22.85
N GLN A 26 37.21 21.82 -21.77
CA GLN A 26 36.77 20.92 -20.71
C GLN A 26 35.52 21.42 -19.98
N SER A 27 35.44 22.72 -19.68
CA SER A 27 34.26 23.29 -19.01
C SER A 27 33.01 23.24 -19.90
N LEU A 28 33.16 23.39 -21.22
CA LEU A 28 32.06 23.27 -22.18
C LEU A 28 31.54 21.83 -22.27
N ILE A 29 32.44 20.84 -22.32
CA ILE A 29 32.07 19.41 -22.34
C ILE A 29 31.33 19.02 -21.06
N LEU A 30 31.74 19.55 -19.90
CA LEU A 30 31.09 19.26 -18.62
C LEU A 30 29.66 19.82 -18.56
N ARG A 31 29.46 21.06 -19.03
CA ARG A 31 28.12 21.69 -19.11
C ARG A 31 27.21 20.95 -20.09
N LEU A 32 27.74 20.52 -21.24
CA LEU A 32 26.98 19.75 -22.22
C LEU A 32 26.53 18.40 -21.63
N ARG A 33 27.41 17.71 -20.88
CA ARG A 33 27.06 16.47 -20.17
C ARG A 33 25.97 16.68 -19.12
N GLN A 34 26.04 17.76 -18.34
CA GLN A 34 25.01 18.07 -17.32
C GLN A 34 23.65 18.36 -17.96
N ILE A 35 23.61 19.08 -19.08
CA ILE A 35 22.37 19.38 -19.80
C ILE A 35 21.77 18.10 -20.39
N VAL A 36 22.58 17.24 -21.00
CA VAL A 36 22.13 15.95 -21.57
C VAL A 36 21.61 15.02 -20.46
N LEU A 37 22.30 14.93 -19.33
CA LEU A 37 21.87 14.11 -18.21
C LEU A 37 20.55 14.61 -17.60
N GLY A 38 20.39 15.93 -17.45
CA GLY A 38 19.15 16.55 -16.97
C GLY A 38 17.97 16.33 -17.91
N THR A 39 18.19 16.39 -19.23
CA THR A 39 17.13 16.12 -20.23
C THR A 39 16.70 14.66 -20.24
N ILE A 40 17.62 13.70 -20.05
CA ILE A 40 17.28 12.28 -19.95
C ILE A 40 16.43 12.00 -18.71
N ILE A 41 16.77 12.56 -17.55
CA ILE A 41 16.01 12.38 -16.31
C ILE A 41 14.59 12.95 -16.45
N LEU A 42 14.46 14.12 -17.07
CA LEU A 42 13.16 14.75 -17.32
C LEU A 42 12.29 13.91 -18.28
N LEU A 43 12.89 13.30 -19.32
CA LEU A 43 12.17 12.43 -20.26
C LEU A 43 11.67 11.14 -19.60
N ILE A 44 12.45 10.56 -18.69
CA ILE A 44 12.05 9.34 -17.96
C ILE A 44 10.89 9.65 -17.02
N GLY A 45 10.92 10.80 -16.33
CA GLY A 45 9.88 11.21 -15.38
C GLY A 45 8.51 11.48 -16.00
N THR A 46 8.43 11.83 -17.29
CA THR A 46 7.14 12.11 -17.97
C THR A 46 6.50 10.88 -18.60
N SER A 47 7.20 9.74 -18.66
CA SER A 47 6.71 8.52 -19.32
C SER A 47 6.01 7.51 -18.38
N SER A 48 6.10 7.70 -17.05
CA SER A 48 5.49 6.83 -16.04
C SER A 48 4.02 7.12 -15.74
N GLY A 49 3.40 8.09 -16.42
CA GLY A 49 1.99 8.45 -16.21
C GLY A 49 0.97 7.55 -16.94
N CYS A 50 1.39 6.77 -17.95
CA CYS A 50 0.46 6.02 -18.80
C CYS A 50 0.16 4.60 -18.31
N THR A 51 0.92 4.05 -17.36
CA THR A 51 0.67 2.70 -16.80
C THR A 51 -0.49 2.66 -15.82
N PHE A 52 -1.04 3.81 -15.43
CA PHE A 52 -2.24 3.92 -14.60
C PHE A 52 -3.55 3.88 -15.42
N PHE A 53 -3.48 3.96 -16.75
CA PHE A 53 -4.62 3.77 -17.64
C PHE A 53 -4.61 2.36 -18.24
N THR A 54 -5.01 1.39 -17.43
CA THR A 54 -5.19 0.02 -17.91
C THR A 54 -6.58 -0.14 -18.51
N GLN A 55 -6.67 -0.79 -19.68
CA GLN A 55 -7.93 -1.07 -20.34
C GLN A 55 -8.85 -1.93 -19.44
N PRO A 56 -10.18 -1.70 -19.50
CA PRO A 56 -11.15 -2.50 -18.77
C PRO A 56 -11.10 -3.96 -19.22
N ALA A 57 -11.37 -4.90 -18.31
CA ALA A 57 -11.43 -6.33 -18.61
C ALA A 57 -12.63 -6.68 -19.51
N ARG A 58 -13.73 -5.91 -19.40
CA ARG A 58 -14.90 -6.00 -20.28
C ARG A 58 -15.65 -4.68 -20.26
N GLU A 59 -16.20 -4.27 -21.40
CA GLU A 59 -17.12 -3.13 -21.50
C GLU A 59 -18.52 -3.62 -21.87
N GLU A 60 -19.54 -3.09 -21.20
CA GLU A 60 -20.94 -3.34 -21.51
C GLU A 60 -21.67 -2.01 -21.70
N LYS A 61 -22.39 -1.90 -22.82
CA LYS A 61 -23.21 -0.72 -23.14
C LYS A 61 -24.60 -0.92 -22.53
N LEU A 62 -24.98 -0.04 -21.62
CA LEU A 62 -26.33 0.01 -21.09
C LEU A 62 -27.13 0.96 -21.99
N GLU A 63 -28.08 0.44 -22.78
CA GLU A 63 -29.04 1.28 -23.53
C GLU A 63 -29.94 2.07 -22.55
N ALA A 64 -30.49 3.25 -22.82
CA ALA A 64 -30.64 4.03 -24.05
C ALA A 64 -30.32 5.54 -23.84
N ASN A 65 -29.24 5.86 -23.11
CA ASN A 65 -28.41 7.06 -23.38
C ASN A 65 -27.19 7.18 -22.44
N GLN A 66 -26.09 6.57 -22.91
CA GLN A 66 -24.70 6.97 -22.65
C GLN A 66 -24.07 6.58 -21.30
N ALA A 67 -24.44 5.46 -20.69
CA ALA A 67 -23.67 4.88 -19.59
C ALA A 67 -22.89 3.64 -20.07
N TYR A 68 -21.57 3.64 -19.86
CA TYR A 68 -20.71 2.48 -20.05
C TYR A 68 -20.43 1.83 -18.69
N TRP A 69 -20.63 0.52 -18.61
CA TRP A 69 -20.15 -0.28 -17.48
C TRP A 69 -18.82 -0.93 -17.84
N PHE A 70 -17.77 -0.59 -17.09
CA PHE A 70 -16.46 -1.21 -17.24
C PHE A 70 -16.26 -2.25 -16.13
N HIS A 71 -16.19 -3.51 -16.52
CA HIS A 71 -15.73 -4.58 -15.64
C HIS A 71 -14.22 -4.54 -15.58
N TYR A 72 -13.66 -4.59 -14.38
CA TYR A 72 -12.24 -4.81 -14.16
C TYR A 72 -12.05 -6.13 -13.41
N GLU A 73 -10.88 -6.74 -13.49
CA GLU A 73 -10.56 -7.99 -12.77
C GLU A 73 -10.77 -7.82 -11.26
N ALA A 74 -10.95 -8.93 -10.52
CA ALA A 74 -11.23 -8.96 -9.07
C ALA A 74 -10.24 -8.19 -8.16
N ALA A 75 -9.09 -7.73 -8.71
CA ALA A 75 -8.12 -6.84 -8.06
C ALA A 75 -8.37 -5.34 -8.30
N ARG A 76 -9.40 -4.96 -9.07
CA ARG A 76 -9.55 -3.64 -9.68
C ARG A 76 -11.03 -3.20 -9.66
N ARG A 77 -11.25 -1.89 -9.53
CA ARG A 77 -12.58 -1.28 -9.32
C ARG A 77 -13.30 -1.02 -10.64
N GLY A 78 -14.62 -1.19 -10.66
CA GLY A 78 -15.52 -0.70 -11.70
C GLY A 78 -15.44 0.82 -11.87
N GLY A 79 -15.69 1.30 -13.09
CA GLY A 79 -15.77 2.73 -13.40
C GLY A 79 -16.93 2.99 -14.37
N PHE A 80 -17.56 4.15 -14.25
CA PHE A 80 -18.62 4.59 -15.15
C PHE A 80 -18.11 5.72 -16.03
N LEU A 81 -18.44 5.66 -17.32
CA LEU A 81 -18.33 6.81 -18.22
C LEU A 81 -19.71 7.20 -18.68
N VAL A 82 -20.04 8.47 -18.48
CA VAL A 82 -21.40 8.96 -18.61
C VAL A 82 -21.48 10.18 -19.49
N GLY A 83 -22.49 10.17 -20.37
CA GLY A 83 -22.82 11.21 -21.32
C GLY A 83 -23.09 12.58 -20.71
N ALA A 84 -22.94 13.61 -21.55
CA ALA A 84 -22.83 15.02 -21.16
C ALA A 84 -23.94 15.57 -20.23
N ASP A 85 -25.13 14.97 -20.22
CA ASP A 85 -26.31 15.47 -19.48
C ASP A 85 -26.73 14.66 -18.24
N SER A 86 -26.01 13.61 -17.84
CA SER A 86 -26.41 12.79 -16.67
C SER A 86 -25.51 12.97 -15.46
N LYS A 87 -26.12 13.44 -14.36
CA LYS A 87 -25.45 13.56 -13.04
C LYS A 87 -25.21 12.17 -12.46
N VAL A 88 -24.04 11.60 -12.74
CA VAL A 88 -23.59 10.36 -12.12
C VAL A 88 -23.37 10.58 -10.65
N LYS A 89 -24.00 9.74 -9.83
CA LYS A 89 -23.59 9.53 -8.45
C LYS A 89 -22.98 8.14 -8.39
N MET A 90 -21.79 8.02 -7.83
CA MET A 90 -21.15 6.73 -7.61
C MET A 90 -20.66 6.63 -6.17
N CYS A 91 -20.67 5.41 -5.65
CA CYS A 91 -19.97 5.06 -4.43
C CYS A 91 -18.68 4.34 -4.81
N ALA A 92 -17.56 4.80 -4.26
CA ALA A 92 -16.29 4.12 -4.45
C ALA A 92 -16.29 2.85 -3.57
N GLU A 93 -16.42 1.68 -4.20
CA GLU A 93 -16.26 0.40 -3.51
C GLU A 93 -14.90 0.34 -2.79
N PRO A 94 -14.85 -0.25 -1.58
CA PRO A 94 -13.58 -0.50 -0.92
C PRO A 94 -12.71 -1.39 -1.81
N ALA A 95 -11.41 -1.09 -1.89
CA ALA A 95 -10.52 -1.85 -2.77
C ALA A 95 -10.48 -3.32 -2.34
N PRO A 96 -10.47 -4.28 -3.30
CA PRO A 96 -10.33 -5.69 -2.99
C PRO A 96 -9.05 -5.92 -2.20
N ASP A 97 -9.08 -6.85 -1.25
CA ASP A 97 -7.93 -7.18 -0.41
C ASP A 97 -6.90 -8.01 -1.21
N VAL A 98 -6.27 -7.37 -2.19
CA VAL A 98 -5.34 -8.03 -3.13
C VAL A 98 -3.99 -8.36 -2.49
N ALA A 99 -3.69 -7.76 -1.35
CA ALA A 99 -2.37 -7.88 -0.75
C ALA A 99 -2.19 -9.21 0.01
N LEU A 100 -3.25 -9.92 0.40
CA LEU A 100 -3.16 -11.26 0.99
C LEU A 100 -2.78 -12.29 -0.08
N ALA A 101 -3.36 -12.15 -1.28
CA ALA A 101 -2.95 -12.90 -2.46
C ALA A 101 -1.50 -12.60 -2.86
N ARG A 102 -1.09 -11.32 -2.85
CA ARG A 102 0.30 -10.91 -3.14
C ARG A 102 1.30 -11.33 -2.05
N THR A 103 0.89 -11.38 -0.79
CA THR A 103 1.73 -11.81 0.35
C THR A 103 1.88 -13.32 0.36
N ALA A 104 0.80 -14.06 0.14
CA ALA A 104 0.86 -15.50 -0.07
C ALA A 104 1.71 -15.85 -1.30
N GLU A 105 1.63 -15.03 -2.35
CA GLU A 105 2.50 -15.13 -3.53
C GLU A 105 3.96 -14.80 -3.18
N PHE A 106 4.24 -13.77 -2.37
CA PHE A 106 5.60 -13.40 -1.94
C PHE A 106 6.24 -14.47 -1.04
N ILE A 107 5.47 -15.05 -0.13
CA ILE A 107 5.88 -16.15 0.75
C ILE A 107 6.03 -17.44 -0.08
N GLY A 108 5.08 -17.72 -0.98
CA GLY A 108 5.07 -18.90 -1.85
C GLY A 108 6.16 -18.89 -2.92
N LYS A 109 6.66 -17.72 -3.33
CA LYS A 109 7.78 -17.55 -4.25
C LYS A 109 9.16 -17.72 -3.59
N GLY A 110 9.22 -18.18 -2.34
CA GLY A 110 10.48 -18.62 -1.73
C GLY A 110 11.38 -17.50 -1.17
N ALA A 111 10.90 -16.26 -1.06
CA ALA A 111 11.68 -15.14 -0.50
C ALA A 111 12.17 -15.35 0.95
N PHE A 112 11.70 -16.42 1.63
CA PHE A 112 12.03 -16.78 3.01
C PHE A 112 12.34 -18.27 3.20
N GLU A 113 12.84 -18.98 2.18
CA GLU A 113 13.38 -20.32 2.39
C GLU A 113 14.53 -20.28 3.42
N GLY A 114 14.39 -21.03 4.51
CA GLY A 114 15.35 -21.04 5.63
C GLY A 114 15.05 -20.13 6.83
N ALA A 115 14.07 -19.21 6.75
CA ALA A 115 13.69 -18.41 7.92
C ALA A 115 12.92 -19.23 8.97
N PRO A 116 13.19 -19.05 10.28
CA PRO A 116 12.45 -19.73 11.34
C PRO A 116 10.96 -19.39 11.30
N ILE A 117 10.13 -20.36 11.71
CA ILE A 117 8.67 -20.27 11.60
C ILE A 117 8.13 -19.04 12.36
N GLU A 118 8.71 -18.68 13.52
CA GLU A 118 8.31 -17.45 14.23
C GLU A 118 8.58 -16.17 13.44
N ALA A 119 9.64 -16.10 12.63
CA ALA A 119 9.95 -14.91 11.84
C ALA A 119 8.96 -14.73 10.68
N LYS A 120 8.54 -15.84 10.07
CA LYS A 120 7.49 -15.84 9.03
C LYS A 120 6.13 -15.42 9.60
N ALA A 121 5.78 -15.93 10.78
CA ALA A 121 4.54 -15.57 11.47
C ALA A 121 4.50 -14.09 11.88
N LYS A 122 5.57 -13.57 12.50
CA LYS A 122 5.68 -12.14 12.86
C LYS A 122 5.61 -11.21 11.65
N LEU A 123 6.20 -11.61 10.52
CA LEU A 123 6.13 -10.80 9.30
C LEU A 123 4.71 -10.76 8.75
N ALA A 124 4.02 -11.90 8.70
CA ALA A 124 2.62 -11.97 8.28
C ALA A 124 1.72 -11.11 9.19
N GLU A 125 1.92 -11.17 10.51
CA GLU A 125 1.20 -10.35 11.48
C GLU A 125 1.45 -8.85 11.28
N ARG A 126 2.72 -8.44 11.11
CA ARG A 126 3.06 -7.03 10.87
C ARG A 126 2.55 -6.52 9.54
N LEU A 127 2.57 -7.33 8.49
CA LEU A 127 2.00 -6.95 7.19
C LEU A 127 0.48 -6.82 7.26
N ALA A 128 -0.22 -7.70 7.99
CA ALA A 128 -1.64 -7.55 8.27
C ALA A 128 -1.94 -6.25 9.03
N GLN A 129 -1.13 -5.90 10.02
CA GLN A 129 -1.26 -4.66 10.79
C GLN A 129 -0.93 -3.40 9.97
N LEU A 130 0.16 -3.40 9.18
CA LEU A 130 0.59 -2.25 8.36
C LEU A 130 -0.43 -1.92 7.25
N GLU A 131 -1.14 -2.92 6.73
CA GLU A 131 -2.14 -2.72 5.68
C GLU A 131 -3.52 -2.33 6.23
N GLY A 132 -3.63 -2.16 7.56
CA GLY A 132 -4.87 -1.79 8.22
C GLY A 132 -5.93 -2.89 8.17
N ARG A 133 -5.54 -4.17 8.10
CA ARG A 133 -6.46 -5.32 8.12
C ARG A 133 -6.90 -5.66 9.55
N THR A 134 -7.37 -4.67 10.30
CA THR A 134 -8.15 -4.98 11.50
C THR A 134 -9.59 -5.23 11.05
N GLU A 135 -10.27 -6.20 11.66
CA GLU A 135 -11.70 -6.49 11.40
C GLU A 135 -12.53 -5.19 11.48
N THR A 136 -12.19 -4.35 12.45
CA THR A 136 -12.70 -2.99 12.65
C THR A 136 -12.56 -2.07 11.42
N VAL A 137 -11.43 -2.08 10.70
CA VAL A 137 -11.25 -1.27 9.47
C VAL A 137 -12.05 -1.82 8.30
N LEU A 138 -12.20 -3.14 8.19
CA LEU A 138 -13.03 -3.76 7.15
C LEU A 138 -14.50 -3.42 7.36
N ILE A 139 -14.99 -3.54 8.59
CA ILE A 139 -16.36 -3.14 8.97
C ILE A 139 -16.60 -1.67 8.66
N LEU A 140 -15.65 -0.79 9.00
CA LEU A 140 -15.76 0.64 8.67
C LEU A 140 -15.90 0.87 7.16
N ARG A 141 -15.02 0.23 6.36
CA ARG A 141 -15.02 0.39 4.91
C ARG A 141 -16.34 -0.04 4.28
N GLU A 142 -16.86 -1.21 4.66
CA GLU A 142 -18.15 -1.70 4.17
C GLU A 142 -19.30 -0.82 4.63
N SER A 143 -19.31 -0.41 5.91
CA SER A 143 -20.37 0.43 6.46
C SER A 143 -20.47 1.79 5.77
N LEU A 144 -19.33 2.42 5.48
CA LEU A 144 -19.28 3.68 4.74
C LEU A 144 -19.72 3.52 3.29
N PHE A 145 -19.37 2.40 2.66
CA PHE A 145 -19.84 2.08 1.31
C PHE A 145 -21.36 1.92 1.26
N ARG A 146 -21.95 1.13 2.17
CA ARG A 146 -23.41 0.96 2.28
C ARG A 146 -24.14 2.27 2.59
N LEU A 147 -23.54 3.12 3.42
CA LEU A 147 -24.11 4.44 3.71
C LEU A 147 -24.13 5.34 2.47
N CYS A 148 -23.08 5.27 1.65
CA CYS A 148 -23.07 5.94 0.37
C CYS A 148 -24.17 5.40 -0.55
N GLU A 149 -24.33 4.07 -0.68
CA GLU A 149 -25.39 3.47 -1.48
C GLU A 149 -26.78 3.94 -1.03
N LEU A 150 -27.01 3.97 0.29
CA LEU A 150 -28.24 4.48 0.89
C LEU A 150 -28.51 5.94 0.49
N SER A 151 -27.48 6.79 0.47
CA SER A 151 -27.62 8.21 0.09
C SER A 151 -27.95 8.42 -1.39
N ILE A 152 -27.50 7.51 -2.26
CA ILE A 152 -27.80 7.56 -3.70
C ILE A 152 -29.20 7.02 -3.95
N ASN A 153 -29.54 5.89 -3.33
CA ASN A 153 -30.81 5.20 -3.53
C ASN A 153 -31.99 5.91 -2.85
N ASN A 154 -31.73 6.77 -1.86
CA ASN A 154 -32.77 7.54 -1.17
C ASN A 154 -32.50 9.06 -1.26
N PRO A 155 -32.85 9.72 -2.38
CA PRO A 155 -32.61 11.14 -2.56
C PRO A 155 -33.45 12.04 -1.65
N ALA A 156 -34.50 11.49 -1.01
CA ALA A 156 -35.33 12.21 -0.04
C ALA A 156 -34.74 12.19 1.38
N LEU A 157 -33.66 11.41 1.61
CA LEU A 157 -32.99 11.34 2.90
C LEU A 157 -32.42 12.73 3.29
N PRO A 158 -32.85 13.31 4.42
CA PRO A 158 -32.34 14.60 4.85
C PRO A 158 -30.83 14.54 5.11
N PRO A 159 -30.05 15.58 4.72
CA PRO A 159 -28.61 15.61 4.98
C PRO A 159 -28.23 15.47 6.45
N ALA A 160 -29.09 15.96 7.35
CA ALA A 160 -28.90 15.83 8.80
C ALA A 160 -28.98 14.37 9.28
N GLU A 161 -29.89 13.59 8.71
CA GLU A 161 -30.07 12.17 9.04
C GLU A 161 -28.91 11.33 8.49
N LEU A 162 -28.48 11.62 7.25
CA LEU A 162 -27.29 11.00 6.66
C LEU A 162 -26.02 11.28 7.50
N LYS A 163 -25.86 12.51 7.99
CA LYS A 163 -24.77 12.88 8.90
C LYS A 163 -24.85 12.13 10.23
N ALA A 164 -26.06 11.95 10.78
CA ALA A 164 -26.25 11.20 12.01
C ALA A 164 -25.86 9.71 11.83
N LEU A 165 -26.27 9.09 10.72
CA LEU A 165 -25.87 7.73 10.37
C LEU A 165 -24.35 7.60 10.19
N TYR A 166 -23.72 8.57 9.51
CA TYR A 166 -22.27 8.61 9.38
C TYR A 166 -21.57 8.65 10.75
N GLN A 167 -22.03 9.54 11.64
CA GLN A 167 -21.47 9.65 12.99
C GLN A 167 -21.69 8.39 13.81
N ALA A 168 -22.84 7.73 13.66
CA ALA A 168 -23.13 6.47 14.33
C ALA A 168 -22.15 5.36 13.90
N VAL A 169 -21.86 5.25 12.60
CA VAL A 169 -20.86 4.31 12.06
C VAL A 169 -19.48 4.60 12.66
N ILE A 170 -19.03 5.86 12.65
CA ILE A 170 -17.73 6.24 13.22
C ILE A 170 -17.66 5.91 14.71
N ASN A 171 -18.70 6.23 15.48
CA ASN A 171 -18.73 5.96 16.91
C ASN A 171 -18.70 4.45 17.22
N ALA A 172 -19.45 3.64 16.47
CA ALA A 172 -19.41 2.18 16.62
C ALA A 172 -18.01 1.62 16.34
N VAL A 173 -17.34 2.11 15.31
CA VAL A 173 -15.97 1.70 14.96
C VAL A 173 -14.97 2.12 16.03
N VAL A 174 -15.11 3.32 16.62
CA VAL A 174 -14.27 3.75 17.75
C VAL A 174 -14.47 2.84 18.98
N GLN A 175 -15.70 2.43 19.26
CA GLN A 175 -16.01 1.50 20.35
C GLN A 175 -15.37 0.13 20.12
N LEU A 176 -15.49 -0.42 18.90
CA LEU A 176 -14.84 -1.68 18.51
C LEU A 176 -13.31 -1.58 18.64
N ALA A 177 -12.71 -0.53 18.09
CA ALA A 177 -11.26 -0.30 18.21
C ALA A 177 -10.79 -0.24 19.68
N THR A 178 -11.58 0.40 20.55
CA THR A 178 -11.26 0.49 21.99
C THR A 178 -11.38 -0.87 22.68
N ALA A 179 -12.39 -1.67 22.31
CA ALA A 179 -12.56 -3.03 22.79
C ALA A 179 -11.39 -3.92 22.35
N ASP A 180 -10.95 -3.82 21.09
CA ASP A 180 -9.81 -4.56 20.54
C ASP A 180 -8.53 -4.27 21.34
N VAL A 181 -8.24 -3.00 21.62
CA VAL A 181 -7.07 -2.62 22.45
C VAL A 181 -7.17 -3.23 23.85
N THR A 182 -8.35 -3.18 24.47
CA THR A 182 -8.57 -3.71 25.81
C THR A 182 -8.37 -5.24 25.84
N ASN A 183 -8.92 -5.94 24.84
CA ASN A 183 -8.79 -7.38 24.70
C ASN A 183 -7.34 -7.79 24.44
N ALA A 184 -6.60 -7.05 23.60
CA ALA A 184 -5.20 -7.28 23.33
C ALA A 184 -4.33 -7.11 24.60
N GLN A 185 -4.59 -6.09 25.41
CA GLN A 185 -3.91 -5.90 26.70
C GLN A 185 -4.22 -7.02 27.69
N ALA A 186 -5.48 -7.47 27.75
CA ALA A 186 -5.86 -8.60 28.60
C ALA A 186 -5.19 -9.91 28.16
N ALA A 187 -5.11 -10.16 26.85
CA ALA A 187 -4.42 -11.31 26.29
C ALA A 187 -2.92 -11.28 26.57
N ALA A 188 -2.27 -10.11 26.44
CA ALA A 188 -0.86 -9.94 26.76
C ALA A 188 -0.55 -10.26 28.23
N LYS A 189 -1.37 -9.75 29.16
CA LYS A 189 -1.24 -10.06 30.59
C LYS A 189 -1.42 -11.55 30.89
N ARG A 190 -2.38 -12.21 30.24
CA ARG A 190 -2.59 -13.66 30.39
C ARG A 190 -1.38 -14.45 29.87
N ALA A 191 -0.84 -14.07 28.71
CA ALA A 191 0.35 -14.70 28.15
C ALA A 191 1.59 -14.53 29.06
N GLU A 192 1.75 -13.38 29.72
CA GLU A 192 2.82 -13.18 30.72
C GLU A 192 2.66 -14.11 31.92
N VAL A 193 1.44 -14.25 32.45
CA VAL A 193 1.14 -15.16 33.55
C VAL A 193 1.37 -16.61 33.15
N ASP A 194 0.95 -17.01 31.95
CA ASP A 194 1.13 -18.37 31.44
C ASP A 194 2.61 -18.70 31.23
N LEU A 195 3.40 -17.72 30.75
CA LEU A 195 4.86 -17.86 30.62
C LEU A 195 5.52 -18.07 31.99
N GLU A 196 5.10 -17.32 33.01
CA GLU A 196 5.64 -17.47 34.36
C GLU A 196 5.24 -18.81 34.98
N ASN A 197 3.98 -19.22 34.83
CA ASN A 197 3.51 -20.53 35.26
C ASN A 197 4.29 -21.66 34.57
N ALA A 198 4.56 -21.54 33.27
CA ALA A 198 5.36 -22.51 32.52
C ALA A 198 6.81 -22.57 33.04
N ARG A 199 7.43 -21.43 33.38
CA ARG A 199 8.77 -21.40 34.00
C ARG A 199 8.80 -22.07 35.36
N VAL A 200 7.83 -21.77 36.21
CA VAL A 200 7.72 -22.37 37.55
C VAL A 200 7.52 -23.88 37.44
N LEU A 201 6.65 -24.32 36.53
CA LEU A 201 6.40 -25.74 36.28
C LEU A 201 7.68 -26.43 35.79
N HIS A 202 8.36 -25.85 34.79
CA HIS A 202 9.62 -26.38 34.28
C HIS A 202 10.67 -26.53 35.40
N LYS A 203 10.82 -25.52 36.27
CA LYS A 203 11.71 -25.58 37.42
C LYS A 203 11.34 -26.70 38.39
N ARG A 204 10.07 -26.82 38.76
CA ARG A 204 9.58 -27.90 39.65
C ARG A 204 9.80 -29.28 39.05
N THR A 205 9.49 -29.44 37.77
CA THR A 205 9.72 -30.69 37.04
C THR A 205 11.21 -31.03 37.01
N PHE A 206 12.09 -30.06 36.78
CA PHE A 206 13.54 -30.27 36.82
C PHE A 206 14.04 -30.69 38.22
N GLU A 207 13.53 -30.05 39.26
CA GLU A 207 13.89 -30.35 40.66
C GLU A 207 13.40 -31.74 41.11
N SER A 208 12.29 -32.22 40.56
CA SER A 208 11.73 -33.55 40.88
C SER A 208 12.43 -34.72 40.16
N LEU A 209 13.36 -34.45 39.24
CA LEU A 209 14.14 -35.50 38.55
C LEU A 209 15.25 -36.05 39.45
N SER A 210 15.64 -37.31 39.23
CA SER A 210 16.78 -37.91 39.94
C SER A 210 18.09 -37.17 39.60
N PRO A 211 19.10 -37.20 40.50
CA PRO A 211 20.38 -36.53 40.25
C PRO A 211 21.08 -36.99 38.97
N GLU A 212 20.94 -38.27 38.59
CA GLU A 212 21.53 -38.86 37.38
C GLU A 212 20.91 -38.25 36.12
N ILE A 213 19.58 -38.12 36.09
CA ILE A 213 18.85 -37.55 34.94
C ILE A 213 19.14 -36.04 34.83
N ARG A 214 19.24 -35.33 35.96
CA ARG A 214 19.62 -33.90 35.96
C ARG A 214 20.99 -33.66 35.35
N LYS A 215 21.96 -34.54 35.63
CA LYS A 215 23.32 -34.46 35.05
C LYS A 215 23.34 -34.65 33.53
N GLN A 216 22.42 -35.45 32.99
CA GLN A 216 22.29 -35.66 31.54
C GLN A 216 21.58 -34.52 30.81
N MET A 217 20.73 -33.75 31.52
CA MET A 217 19.98 -32.62 30.95
C MET A 217 20.71 -31.28 31.02
N LEU A 218 21.77 -31.17 31.83
CA LEU A 218 22.60 -29.97 31.86
C LEU A 218 23.38 -29.87 30.53
N PRO A 219 23.47 -28.67 29.91
CA PRO A 219 24.28 -28.49 28.72
C PRO A 219 25.72 -28.92 29.02
N PRO A 220 26.43 -29.54 28.05
CA PRO A 220 27.80 -29.99 28.27
C PRO A 220 28.66 -28.82 28.74
N SER A 221 29.36 -29.01 29.86
CA SER A 221 30.30 -28.02 30.39
C SER A 221 31.37 -27.72 29.33
N PRO A 222 31.70 -26.43 29.10
CA PRO A 222 32.74 -26.04 28.15
C PRO A 222 34.13 -26.58 28.53
#